data_AF-A0AAD9IRQ1-F1
#
_entry.id   AF-A0AAD9IRQ1-F1
#
_cell.length_a   1.000
_cell.length_b   1.000
_cell.length_c   1.000
_cell.angle_alpha   90.00
_cell.angle_beta   90.00
_cell.angle_gamma   90.00
#
_symmetry.space_group_name_H-M   'P 1'
#
loop_
_entity.id
_entity.type
_entity.pdbx_description
1 polymer ?
#
loop_
_entity_poly.entity_id
_entity_poly.type
_entity_poly.pdbx_seq_one_letter_code
_entity_poly.pdbx_strand_id
1 'polypeptide(L)'
;MNCFSSLTQIWVTHSITVHRTSNLSYRKSARFHGQTTAVTGDSSKAVDGRPEPSCTDVAFSSGTTAQWSVDLGYQYKIVNITIHFSTVSYKYRNDFIIRVSTTDPYSDPDVGCIKINSDTIPPPTYTISCPDKTIGRYVYFSRLPQGYEPNRMVLCEMIVISYKQIVNGPVAPAGKQLLIFSMLKTIIILLLSTNFIEKNRVYDAPSTGDGQSHSQGTRYKIMNKRSDVEETKKSKSVKQWFWRLEKKCSDDYVEGQEYGRSRSDMLEKYLF
;
A
#
# COMPACT_ATOMS: atom_id res chain seq x y z
N MET A 1 -51.54 13.65 -31.19
CA MET A 1 -50.20 13.72 -31.81
C MET A 1 -49.20 14.06 -30.70
N ASN A 2 -48.50 13.07 -30.17
CA ASN A 2 -47.52 13.26 -29.10
C ASN A 2 -46.12 13.05 -29.67
N CYS A 3 -45.38 14.14 -29.87
CA CYS A 3 -43.95 14.13 -30.18
C CYS A 3 -43.16 13.89 -28.89
N PHE A 4 -42.73 12.66 -28.64
CA PHE A 4 -41.63 12.39 -27.71
C PHE A 4 -40.35 12.31 -28.55
N SER A 5 -39.60 13.42 -28.58
CA SER A 5 -38.24 13.44 -29.09
C SER A 5 -37.31 12.72 -28.11
N SER A 6 -36.80 11.57 -28.53
CA SER A 6 -35.77 10.82 -27.82
C SER A 6 -34.46 11.60 -27.84
N LEU A 7 -34.15 12.29 -26.74
CA LEU A 7 -32.84 12.88 -26.47
C LEU A 7 -31.86 11.78 -26.06
N THR A 8 -31.09 11.27 -27.01
CA THR A 8 -29.95 10.39 -26.76
C THR A 8 -28.79 11.23 -26.19
N GLN A 9 -28.65 11.29 -24.87
CA GLN A 9 -27.47 11.86 -24.24
C GLN A 9 -26.27 10.92 -24.44
N ILE A 10 -25.31 11.34 -25.27
CA ILE A 10 -24.00 10.70 -25.40
C ILE A 10 -23.12 11.21 -24.26
N TRP A 11 -22.91 10.38 -23.25
CA TRP A 11 -21.96 10.67 -22.17
C TRP A 11 -20.55 10.32 -22.63
N VAL A 12 -19.79 11.32 -23.09
CA VAL A 12 -18.35 11.16 -23.33
C VAL A 12 -17.64 11.21 -21.98
N THR A 13 -17.36 10.04 -21.40
CA THR A 13 -16.56 9.95 -20.18
C THR A 13 -15.07 10.08 -20.54
N HIS A 14 -14.52 11.27 -20.37
CA HIS A 14 -13.08 11.46 -20.43
C HIS A 14 -12.45 10.87 -19.16
N SER A 15 -11.73 9.77 -19.32
CA SER A 15 -10.96 9.17 -18.22
C SER A 15 -9.66 9.94 -18.05
N ILE A 16 -9.60 10.85 -17.08
CA ILE A 16 -8.35 11.52 -16.68
C ILE A 16 -7.55 10.53 -15.84
N THR A 17 -6.41 10.07 -16.37
CA THR A 17 -5.47 9.24 -15.59
C THR A 17 -4.47 10.16 -14.88
N VAL A 18 -4.64 10.32 -13.57
CA VAL A 18 -3.66 11.04 -12.73
C VAL A 18 -2.54 10.07 -12.36
N HIS A 19 -1.34 10.30 -12.86
CA HIS A 19 -0.16 9.52 -12.49
C HIS A 19 0.50 10.13 -11.24
N ARG A 20 0.49 9.40 -10.12
CA ARG A 20 1.36 9.72 -8.97
C ARG A 20 2.75 9.13 -9.22
N THR A 21 3.75 9.98 -9.12
CA THR A 21 5.16 9.57 -9.09
C THR A 21 5.59 9.35 -7.64
N SER A 22 6.46 8.37 -7.42
CA SER A 22 7.04 8.08 -6.11
C SER A 22 8.51 7.71 -6.23
N ASN A 23 9.32 8.10 -5.25
CA ASN A 23 10.69 7.59 -5.11
C ASN A 23 10.66 6.11 -4.71
N LEU A 24 10.99 5.23 -5.65
CA LEU A 24 10.97 3.79 -5.46
C LEU A 24 12.19 3.26 -4.71
N SER A 25 13.32 3.97 -4.76
CA SER A 25 14.55 3.51 -4.11
C SER A 25 14.58 3.80 -2.62
N TYR A 26 13.71 4.67 -2.10
CA TYR A 26 13.69 5.05 -0.69
C TYR A 26 13.63 3.83 0.25
N ARG A 27 14.66 3.71 1.11
CA ARG A 27 14.87 2.63 2.09
C ARG A 27 14.87 1.22 1.48
N LYS A 28 15.25 1.09 0.22
CA LYS A 28 15.40 -0.21 -0.44
C LYS A 28 16.74 -0.86 -0.12
N SER A 29 16.82 -2.17 -0.39
CA SER A 29 18.05 -2.92 -0.22
C SER A 29 19.08 -2.47 -1.24
N ALA A 30 20.24 -2.03 -0.78
CA ALA A 30 21.33 -1.55 -1.61
C ALA A 30 22.63 -2.26 -1.23
N ARG A 31 23.51 -2.50 -2.21
CA ARG A 31 24.77 -3.24 -1.98
C ARG A 31 25.89 -2.83 -2.94
N PHE A 32 27.11 -3.11 -2.52
CA PHE A 32 28.29 -3.03 -3.38
C PHE A 32 28.54 -4.34 -4.11
N HIS A 33 29.21 -4.26 -5.25
CA HIS A 33 29.59 -5.40 -6.08
C HIS A 33 31.08 -5.35 -6.36
N GLY A 34 31.80 -6.43 -6.04
CA GLY A 34 33.25 -6.57 -6.27
C GLY A 34 34.08 -6.45 -5.00
N GLN A 35 35.40 -6.45 -5.19
CA GLN A 35 36.38 -6.39 -4.10
C GLN A 35 36.59 -4.94 -3.65
N THR A 36 36.16 -4.63 -2.43
CA THR A 36 36.36 -3.33 -1.80
C THR A 36 37.68 -3.31 -1.03
N THR A 37 38.37 -2.17 -1.04
CA THR A 37 39.61 -1.93 -0.28
C THR A 37 39.39 -1.01 0.92
N ALA A 38 38.35 -0.17 0.87
CA ALA A 38 37.92 0.67 1.99
C ALA A 38 36.43 0.98 1.88
N VAL A 39 35.73 0.98 3.00
CA VAL A 39 34.31 1.37 3.10
C VAL A 39 34.16 2.36 4.25
N THR A 40 33.64 3.55 3.97
CA THR A 40 33.40 4.61 4.98
C THR A 40 31.94 5.05 5.03
N GLY A 41 31.14 4.72 4.00
CA GLY A 41 29.69 4.87 4.01
C GLY A 41 29.00 3.63 3.47
N ASP A 42 28.01 3.13 4.24
CA ASP A 42 27.18 1.99 3.84
C ASP A 42 26.45 2.24 2.54
N SER A 43 26.22 1.17 1.77
CA SER A 43 25.47 1.22 0.51
C SER A 43 24.06 1.79 0.64
N SER A 44 23.43 1.65 1.82
CA SER A 44 22.08 2.13 2.11
C SER A 44 21.98 3.64 2.23
N LYS A 45 23.09 4.37 2.45
CA LYS A 45 23.08 5.84 2.56
C LYS A 45 22.61 6.51 1.28
N ALA A 46 22.97 5.97 0.12
CA ALA A 46 22.51 6.48 -1.17
C ALA A 46 21.00 6.29 -1.43
N VAL A 47 20.23 5.70 -0.51
CA VAL A 47 18.79 5.51 -0.67
C VAL A 47 18.02 5.81 0.62
N ASP A 48 18.60 6.58 1.52
CA ASP A 48 18.02 6.90 2.83
C ASP A 48 17.12 8.16 2.82
N GLY A 49 17.05 8.85 1.67
CA GLY A 49 16.30 10.09 1.48
C GLY A 49 17.03 11.34 1.96
N ARG A 50 18.36 11.30 2.13
CA ARG A 50 19.17 12.40 2.65
C ARG A 50 20.39 12.70 1.76
N PRO A 51 20.21 13.43 0.64
CA PRO A 51 21.26 13.76 -0.32
C PRO A 51 22.58 14.22 0.29
N GLU A 52 22.63 15.23 1.16
CA GLU A 52 23.85 15.49 1.94
C GLU A 52 23.44 15.77 3.40
N PRO A 53 24.30 15.43 4.38
CA PRO A 53 25.66 14.87 4.25
C PRO A 53 25.74 13.32 4.25
N SER A 54 24.62 12.62 4.04
CA SER A 54 24.60 11.15 4.07
C SER A 54 25.06 10.60 2.72
N CYS A 55 26.26 10.02 2.66
CA CYS A 55 26.76 9.46 1.42
C CYS A 55 27.38 8.08 1.62
N THR A 56 27.07 7.21 0.67
CA THR A 56 27.82 6.00 0.35
C THR A 56 29.21 6.41 -0.10
N ASP A 57 30.26 5.82 0.49
CA ASP A 57 31.65 6.11 0.15
C ASP A 57 32.49 4.84 0.27
N VAL A 58 32.93 4.33 -0.87
CA VAL A 58 33.64 3.06 -1.01
C VAL A 58 34.76 3.18 -2.03
N ALA A 59 35.89 2.56 -1.73
CA ALA A 59 37.00 2.36 -2.65
C ALA A 59 37.08 0.89 -3.06
N PHE A 60 37.30 0.66 -4.36
CA PHE A 60 37.52 -0.65 -4.95
C PHE A 60 38.99 -0.80 -5.38
N SER A 61 39.42 -2.05 -5.56
CA SER A 61 40.76 -2.36 -6.07
C SER A 61 41.06 -1.62 -7.38
N SER A 62 42.33 -1.24 -7.56
CA SER A 62 42.79 -0.61 -8.80
C SER A 62 42.46 -1.46 -10.04
N GLY A 63 42.12 -0.80 -11.14
CA GLY A 63 41.72 -1.47 -12.39
C GLY A 63 40.35 -2.16 -12.37
N THR A 64 39.62 -2.13 -11.24
CA THR A 64 38.27 -2.73 -11.14
C THR A 64 37.18 -1.68 -11.27
N THR A 65 36.05 -2.08 -11.84
CA THR A 65 34.83 -1.25 -11.89
C THR A 65 34.20 -1.20 -10.51
N ALA A 66 34.08 0.00 -9.95
CA ALA A 66 33.31 0.22 -8.73
C ALA A 66 31.82 0.11 -9.07
N GLN A 67 31.10 -0.78 -8.38
CA GLN A 67 29.70 -1.03 -8.70
C GLN A 67 28.82 -1.08 -7.45
N TRP A 68 27.65 -0.46 -7.56
CA TRP A 68 26.61 -0.40 -6.54
C TRP A 68 25.25 -0.65 -7.19
N SER A 69 24.33 -1.23 -6.41
CA SER A 69 22.97 -1.46 -6.86
C SER A 69 21.94 -1.21 -5.78
N VAL A 70 20.70 -0.98 -6.22
CA VAL A 70 19.50 -1.02 -5.40
C VAL A 70 18.48 -2.00 -6.00
N ASP A 71 17.91 -2.86 -5.15
CA ASP A 71 16.77 -3.72 -5.46
C ASP A 71 15.46 -3.03 -5.06
N LEU A 72 14.64 -2.67 -6.03
CA LEU A 72 13.35 -2.00 -5.82
C LEU A 72 12.28 -2.94 -5.22
N GLY A 73 12.54 -4.25 -5.20
CA GLY A 73 11.71 -5.33 -4.66
C GLY A 73 10.68 -5.88 -5.65
N TYR A 74 10.33 -5.12 -6.69
CA TYR A 74 9.42 -5.50 -7.78
C TYR A 74 9.89 -4.88 -9.09
N GLN A 75 9.34 -5.33 -10.22
CA GLN A 75 9.58 -4.69 -11.51
C GLN A 75 8.68 -3.47 -11.66
N TYR A 76 9.27 -2.34 -12.05
CA TYR A 76 8.59 -1.06 -12.25
C TYR A 76 8.90 -0.49 -13.62
N LYS A 77 7.98 0.34 -14.13
CA LYS A 77 8.23 1.18 -15.31
C LYS A 77 8.98 2.43 -14.88
N ILE A 78 10.31 2.41 -15.00
CA ILE A 78 11.19 3.48 -14.54
C ILE A 78 11.18 4.62 -15.56
N VAL A 79 11.04 5.85 -15.06
CA VAL A 79 10.86 7.06 -15.87
C VAL A 79 12.11 7.93 -15.78
N ASN A 80 12.50 8.27 -14.55
CA ASN A 80 13.65 9.11 -14.29
C ASN A 80 14.49 8.49 -13.17
N ILE A 81 15.80 8.66 -13.26
CA ILE A 81 16.72 8.37 -12.17
C ILE A 81 17.49 9.66 -11.90
N THR A 82 17.44 10.14 -10.67
CA THR A 82 18.21 11.30 -10.22
C THR A 82 19.28 10.85 -9.25
N ILE A 83 20.50 11.31 -9.47
CA ILE A 83 21.64 11.06 -8.59
C ILE A 83 22.05 12.39 -7.98
N HIS A 84 22.09 12.42 -6.65
CA HIS A 84 22.81 13.42 -5.91
C HIS A 84 24.21 12.87 -5.62
N PHE A 85 25.21 13.60 -6.07
CA PHE A 85 26.60 13.33 -5.79
C PHE A 85 27.11 14.23 -4.66
N SER A 86 28.22 13.82 -4.06
CA SER A 86 28.90 14.67 -3.09
C SER A 86 29.39 15.98 -3.71
N THR A 87 29.21 17.07 -2.97
CA THR A 87 29.73 18.39 -3.31
C THR A 87 31.23 18.52 -3.01
N VAL A 88 31.71 17.83 -1.97
CA VAL A 88 33.13 17.83 -1.56
C VAL A 88 33.99 16.84 -2.34
N SER A 89 33.44 15.69 -2.73
CA SER A 89 34.16 14.61 -3.43
C SER A 89 33.93 14.64 -4.95
N TYR A 90 33.90 15.83 -5.54
CA TYR A 90 33.46 16.05 -6.93
C TYR A 90 34.30 15.34 -8.01
N LYS A 91 35.57 15.04 -7.72
CA LYS A 91 36.49 14.35 -8.63
C LYS A 91 36.11 12.89 -8.93
N TYR A 92 35.19 12.32 -8.16
CA TYR A 92 34.73 10.92 -8.34
C TYR A 92 33.39 10.82 -9.09
N ARG A 93 32.92 11.90 -9.71
CA ARG A 93 31.60 11.97 -10.37
C ARG A 93 31.62 11.70 -11.88
N ASN A 94 32.79 11.57 -12.49
CA ASN A 94 32.93 11.26 -13.92
C ASN A 94 33.09 9.75 -14.18
N ASP A 95 33.06 9.38 -15.46
CA ASP A 95 33.25 8.02 -15.96
C ASP A 95 32.32 7.00 -15.32
N PHE A 96 31.02 7.26 -15.35
CA PHE A 96 30.03 6.35 -14.79
C PHE A 96 29.00 5.86 -15.81
N ILE A 97 28.42 4.73 -15.48
CA ILE A 97 27.35 4.06 -16.21
C ILE A 97 26.19 3.80 -15.25
N ILE A 98 24.99 4.21 -15.63
CA ILE A 98 23.75 3.80 -14.97
C ILE A 98 23.09 2.72 -15.80
N ARG A 99 22.63 1.64 -15.17
CA ARG A 99 21.92 0.54 -15.83
C ARG A 99 20.64 0.20 -15.08
N VAL A 100 19.60 -0.14 -15.82
CA VAL A 100 18.35 -0.67 -15.26
C VAL A 100 18.13 -2.07 -15.78
N SER A 101 17.87 -3.03 -14.90
CA SER A 101 17.63 -4.43 -15.27
C SER A 101 16.45 -5.05 -14.53
N THR A 102 15.83 -6.06 -15.14
CA THR A 102 14.81 -6.92 -14.53
C THR A 102 15.40 -8.03 -13.68
N THR A 103 16.66 -8.39 -13.93
CA THR A 103 17.40 -9.47 -13.25
C THR A 103 18.58 -8.94 -12.43
N ASP A 104 19.01 -9.74 -11.47
CA ASP A 104 20.26 -9.51 -10.72
C ASP A 104 21.43 -9.64 -11.73
N PRO A 105 22.37 -8.69 -11.84
CA PRO A 105 23.14 -8.50 -13.06
C PRO A 105 24.26 -9.54 -13.21
N TYR A 106 24.40 -10.46 -12.25
CA TYR A 106 25.34 -11.57 -12.37
C TYR A 106 24.87 -12.61 -13.40
N SER A 107 23.62 -12.52 -13.88
CA SER A 107 23.07 -13.50 -14.82
C SER A 107 22.73 -13.02 -16.24
N ASP A 108 22.51 -11.73 -16.55
CA ASP A 108 22.11 -11.35 -17.92
C ASP A 108 22.19 -9.85 -18.27
N PRO A 109 22.58 -9.46 -19.52
CA PRO A 109 22.55 -8.10 -20.07
C PRO A 109 21.18 -7.48 -20.44
N ASP A 110 20.05 -7.89 -19.83
CA ASP A 110 18.76 -7.23 -20.10
C ASP A 110 18.75 -5.82 -19.48
N VAL A 111 19.26 -4.85 -20.23
CA VAL A 111 19.48 -3.47 -19.80
C VAL A 111 18.59 -2.52 -20.57
N GLY A 112 17.54 -2.02 -19.91
CA GLY A 112 16.53 -1.18 -20.56
C GLY A 112 16.82 0.33 -20.55
N CYS A 113 17.75 0.80 -19.71
CA CYS A 113 18.16 2.20 -19.65
C CYS A 113 19.65 2.27 -19.35
N ILE A 114 20.43 2.81 -20.29
CA ILE A 114 21.87 3.00 -20.18
C ILE A 114 22.18 4.47 -20.37
N LYS A 115 22.91 5.04 -19.41
CA LYS A 115 23.57 6.32 -19.60
C LYS A 115 25.04 6.18 -19.27
N ILE A 116 25.90 6.61 -20.17
CA ILE A 116 27.34 6.74 -19.98
C ILE A 116 27.66 8.24 -19.90
N ASN A 117 28.43 8.64 -18.91
CA ASN A 117 29.03 9.97 -18.85
C ASN A 117 30.55 9.80 -18.66
N SER A 118 31.31 10.01 -19.72
CA SER A 118 32.77 9.85 -19.72
C SER A 118 33.54 11.17 -19.66
N ASP A 119 33.04 12.22 -20.31
CA ASP A 119 33.96 13.33 -20.67
C ASP A 119 33.82 14.57 -19.75
N THR A 120 32.75 14.66 -18.95
CA THR A 120 32.50 15.83 -18.11
C THR A 120 32.06 15.46 -16.70
N ILE A 121 32.60 16.16 -15.70
CA ILE A 121 32.14 16.05 -14.32
C ILE A 121 30.68 16.58 -14.29
N PRO A 122 29.68 15.75 -13.96
CA PRO A 122 28.31 16.19 -13.89
C PRO A 122 28.11 17.21 -12.76
N PRO A 123 27.03 18.01 -12.83
CA PRO A 123 26.59 18.82 -11.69
C PRO A 123 26.32 17.96 -10.45
N PRO A 124 26.26 18.56 -9.23
CA PRO A 124 25.98 17.83 -8.00
C PRO A 124 24.67 17.03 -8.02
N THR A 125 23.69 17.44 -8.84
CA THR A 125 22.46 16.69 -9.09
C THR A 125 22.36 16.38 -10.57
N TYR A 126 22.29 15.10 -10.92
CA TYR A 126 22.24 14.62 -12.29
C TYR A 126 21.02 13.74 -12.51
N THR A 127 20.14 14.16 -13.42
CA THR A 127 18.92 13.41 -13.76
C THR A 127 19.05 12.80 -15.13
N ILE A 128 18.72 11.51 -15.24
CA ILE A 128 18.56 10.81 -16.50
C ILE A 128 17.09 10.47 -16.70
N SER A 129 16.61 10.67 -17.91
CA SER A 129 15.32 10.14 -18.36
C SER A 129 15.55 8.82 -19.07
N CYS A 130 14.84 7.78 -18.64
CA CYS A 130 14.87 6.49 -19.28
C CYS A 130 13.90 6.45 -20.47
N PRO A 131 14.23 5.75 -21.56
CA PRO A 131 13.32 5.58 -22.69
C PRO A 131 11.95 5.05 -22.25
N ASP A 132 10.92 5.38 -23.02
CA ASP A 132 9.55 5.00 -22.70
C ASP A 132 9.43 3.51 -22.38
N LYS A 133 8.89 3.23 -21.19
CA LYS A 133 8.59 1.87 -20.69
C LYS A 133 9.84 1.01 -20.36
N THR A 134 10.97 1.60 -19.97
CA THR A 134 12.03 0.80 -19.32
C THR A 134 11.45 0.07 -18.10
N ILE A 135 11.36 -1.26 -18.17
CA ILE A 135 10.95 -2.11 -17.05
C ILE A 135 12.22 -2.56 -16.32
N GLY A 136 12.25 -2.37 -15.00
CA GLY A 136 13.37 -2.84 -14.18
C GLY A 136 13.00 -3.04 -12.72
N ARG A 137 13.71 -3.97 -12.08
CA ARG A 137 13.70 -4.21 -10.64
C ARG A 137 14.97 -3.69 -9.97
N TYR A 138 16.08 -3.72 -10.69
CA TYR A 138 17.37 -3.32 -10.17
C TYR A 138 17.89 -2.09 -10.92
N VAL A 139 18.47 -1.15 -10.17
CA VAL A 139 19.19 0.00 -10.74
C VAL A 139 20.64 -0.09 -10.28
N TYR A 140 21.55 -0.02 -11.23
CA TYR A 140 22.99 -0.10 -11.02
C TYR A 140 23.65 1.21 -11.32
N PHE A 141 24.63 1.55 -10.49
CA PHE A 141 25.61 2.57 -10.76
C PHE A 141 26.98 1.92 -10.81
N SER A 142 27.71 2.16 -11.89
CA SER A 142 29.07 1.69 -12.08
C SER A 142 29.97 2.87 -12.39
N ARG A 143 31.11 2.98 -11.73
CA ARG A 143 32.19 3.91 -12.12
C ARG A 143 33.31 3.12 -12.78
N LEU A 144 33.71 3.53 -13.98
CA LEU A 144 34.78 2.90 -14.74
C LEU A 144 36.14 3.16 -14.08
N PRO A 145 37.10 2.22 -14.19
CA PRO A 145 38.43 2.41 -13.64
C PRO A 145 39.17 3.58 -14.32
N GLN A 146 39.85 4.41 -13.54
CA GLN A 146 40.62 5.57 -14.00
C GLN A 146 42.13 5.38 -13.75
N GLY A 147 42.71 4.38 -14.41
CA GLY A 147 44.14 4.09 -14.29
C GLY A 147 44.50 3.32 -13.01
N TYR A 148 45.62 3.68 -12.39
CA TYR A 148 46.23 2.92 -11.30
C TYR A 148 45.71 3.23 -9.89
N GLU A 149 44.93 4.30 -9.72
CA GLU A 149 44.36 4.67 -8.43
C GLU A 149 43.17 3.75 -8.06
N PRO A 150 42.93 3.51 -6.76
CA PRO A 150 41.72 2.84 -6.29
C PRO A 150 40.46 3.51 -6.85
N ASN A 151 39.57 2.72 -7.44
CA ASN A 151 38.36 3.24 -8.03
C ASN A 151 37.34 3.57 -6.93
N ARG A 152 37.31 4.83 -6.51
CA ARG A 152 36.44 5.32 -5.44
C ARG A 152 35.09 5.80 -5.97
N MET A 153 34.02 5.51 -5.27
CA MET A 153 32.67 5.93 -5.63
C MET A 153 32.01 6.59 -4.42
N VAL A 154 31.48 7.80 -4.63
CA VAL A 154 30.77 8.56 -3.60
C VAL A 154 29.39 8.94 -4.12
N LEU A 155 28.36 8.28 -3.58
CA LEU A 155 26.96 8.47 -3.95
C LEU A 155 26.17 8.91 -2.74
N CYS A 156 25.45 10.00 -2.89
CA CYS A 156 24.85 10.71 -1.78
C CYS A 156 23.34 10.41 -1.70
N GLU A 157 22.63 10.47 -2.82
CA GLU A 157 21.27 9.91 -2.92
C GLU A 157 21.00 9.47 -4.36
N MET A 158 20.28 8.35 -4.54
CA MET A 158 19.74 7.92 -5.81
C MET A 158 18.23 7.82 -5.68
N ILE A 159 17.53 8.61 -6.48
CA ILE A 159 16.06 8.69 -6.54
C ILE A 159 15.61 8.01 -7.82
N VAL A 160 14.86 6.92 -7.69
CA VAL A 160 14.29 6.20 -8.83
C VAL A 160 12.80 6.52 -8.93
N ILE A 161 12.41 7.23 -9.98
CA ILE A 161 11.02 7.63 -10.20
C ILE A 161 10.34 6.67 -11.18
N SER A 162 9.15 6.21 -10.80
CA SER A 162 8.24 5.46 -11.66
C SER A 162 6.83 6.05 -11.60
N TYR A 163 6.05 5.78 -12.63
CA TYR A 163 4.60 5.91 -12.54
C TYR A 163 4.04 4.69 -11.82
N LYS A 164 3.45 4.89 -10.64
CA LYS A 164 2.58 3.86 -10.08
C LYS A 164 1.45 3.67 -11.09
N GLN A 165 1.39 2.51 -11.74
CA GLN A 165 0.16 2.16 -12.45
C GLN A 165 -0.90 2.01 -11.37
N ILE A 166 -1.77 3.01 -11.25
CA ILE A 166 -3.08 2.77 -10.67
C ILE A 166 -3.73 1.85 -11.69
N VAL A 167 -3.54 0.55 -11.51
CA VAL A 167 -4.39 -0.42 -12.17
C VAL A 167 -5.75 -0.09 -11.61
N ASN A 168 -6.53 0.67 -12.38
CA ASN A 168 -7.96 0.67 -12.20
C ASN A 168 -8.31 -0.81 -12.42
N GLY A 169 -8.41 -1.56 -11.31
CA GLY A 169 -9.02 -2.88 -11.34
C GLY A 169 -10.32 -2.75 -12.12
N PRO A 170 -10.72 -3.79 -12.89
CA PRO A 170 -11.83 -3.70 -13.83
C PRO A 170 -12.94 -2.92 -13.15
N VAL A 171 -13.21 -1.71 -13.67
CA VAL A 171 -14.30 -0.86 -13.14
C VAL A 171 -15.52 -1.72 -13.36
N ALA A 172 -15.97 -2.38 -12.28
CA ALA A 172 -17.15 -3.20 -12.33
C ALA A 172 -18.22 -2.31 -12.96
N PRO A 173 -18.81 -2.71 -14.10
CA PRO A 173 -19.76 -1.84 -14.80
C PRO A 173 -20.76 -1.36 -13.77
N ALA A 174 -20.93 -0.04 -13.68
CA ALA A 174 -21.67 0.64 -12.62
C ALA A 174 -23.12 0.12 -12.45
N GLY A 175 -23.61 -0.70 -13.38
CA GLY A 175 -24.88 -1.42 -13.30
C GLY A 175 -24.92 -2.70 -12.44
N LYS A 176 -23.81 -3.25 -11.94
CA LYS A 176 -23.84 -4.49 -11.11
C LYS A 176 -23.60 -4.29 -9.61
N GLN A 177 -23.02 -3.16 -9.18
CA GLN A 177 -22.83 -2.92 -7.74
C GLN A 177 -24.14 -2.58 -7.01
N LEU A 178 -25.11 -1.94 -7.69
CA LEU A 178 -26.40 -1.66 -7.08
C LEU A 178 -27.20 -2.94 -6.73
N LEU A 179 -27.00 -4.02 -7.50
CA LEU A 179 -27.66 -5.30 -7.24
C LEU A 179 -27.04 -6.03 -6.05
N ILE A 180 -25.72 -5.98 -5.86
CA ILE A 180 -25.06 -6.68 -4.75
C ILE A 180 -25.40 -6.03 -3.40
N PHE A 181 -25.39 -4.68 -3.32
CA PHE A 181 -25.81 -4.00 -2.09
C PHE A 181 -27.32 -4.13 -1.81
N SER A 182 -28.15 -4.19 -2.85
CA SER A 182 -29.59 -4.46 -2.72
C SER A 182 -29.87 -5.89 -2.25
N MET A 183 -29.18 -6.89 -2.80
CA MET A 183 -29.33 -8.28 -2.37
C MET A 183 -28.82 -8.51 -0.94
N LEU A 184 -27.68 -7.93 -0.56
CA LEU A 184 -27.19 -8.03 0.83
C LEU A 184 -28.15 -7.38 1.83
N LYS A 185 -28.74 -6.22 1.51
CA LYS A 185 -29.77 -5.59 2.35
C LYS A 185 -31.00 -6.49 2.50
N THR A 186 -31.42 -7.14 1.43
CA THR A 186 -32.61 -8.01 1.41
C THR A 186 -32.36 -9.30 2.20
N ILE A 187 -31.17 -9.90 2.07
CA ILE A 187 -30.76 -11.09 2.85
C ILE A 187 -30.66 -10.75 4.34
N ILE A 188 -30.11 -9.60 4.71
CA ILE A 188 -30.05 -9.17 6.12
C ILE A 188 -31.47 -8.95 6.69
N ILE A 189 -32.38 -8.35 5.92
CA ILE A 189 -33.78 -8.17 6.33
C ILE A 189 -34.50 -9.53 6.49
N LEU A 190 -34.26 -10.48 5.59
CA LEU A 190 -34.82 -11.84 5.66
C LEU A 190 -34.26 -12.65 6.85
N LEU A 191 -32.96 -12.54 7.14
CA LEU A 191 -32.35 -13.22 8.29
C LEU A 191 -32.80 -12.62 9.63
N LEU A 192 -33.13 -11.33 9.65
CA LEU A 192 -33.69 -10.69 10.85
C LEU A 192 -35.18 -11.00 11.04
N SER A 193 -35.94 -11.26 9.98
CA SER A 193 -37.36 -11.58 10.09
C SER A 193 -37.64 -13.04 10.44
N THR A 194 -36.80 -14.00 10.00
CA THR A 194 -36.98 -15.43 10.36
C THR A 194 -36.64 -15.72 11.82
N ASN A 195 -35.65 -15.04 12.40
CA ASN A 195 -35.33 -15.15 13.82
C ASN A 195 -36.41 -14.56 14.76
N PHE A 196 -37.39 -13.82 14.22
CA PHE A 196 -38.47 -13.23 15.01
C PHE A 196 -39.70 -14.15 15.12
N ILE A 197 -39.85 -15.14 14.22
CA ILE A 197 -41.06 -15.98 14.18
C ILE A 197 -40.94 -17.23 15.07
N GLU A 198 -39.73 -17.69 15.38
CA GLU A 198 -39.54 -18.95 16.12
C GLU A 198 -39.68 -18.83 17.65
N LYS A 199 -39.81 -17.62 18.21
CA LYS A 199 -39.92 -17.42 19.67
C LYS A 199 -41.34 -17.30 20.24
N ASN A 200 -42.39 -17.41 19.41
CA ASN A 200 -43.79 -17.25 19.85
C ASN A 200 -44.64 -18.53 19.84
N ARG A 201 -44.04 -19.73 19.81
CA ARG A 201 -44.80 -20.95 20.11
C ARG A 201 -45.01 -21.08 21.62
N VAL A 202 -46.14 -20.54 22.07
CA VAL A 202 -46.75 -20.85 23.36
C VAL A 202 -47.12 -22.33 23.34
N TYR A 203 -46.51 -23.10 24.23
CA TYR A 203 -46.92 -24.48 24.49
C TYR A 203 -48.15 -24.44 25.41
N ASP A 204 -49.30 -24.89 24.90
CA ASP A 204 -50.49 -25.11 25.72
C ASP A 204 -50.26 -26.31 26.65
N ALA A 205 -50.43 -26.05 27.95
CA ALA A 205 -50.30 -27.06 29.00
C ALA A 205 -51.60 -27.90 29.11
N PRO A 206 -51.51 -29.23 29.33
CA PRO A 206 -52.69 -30.06 29.50
C PRO A 206 -53.28 -29.91 30.91
N SER A 207 -54.60 -29.70 30.97
CA SER A 207 -55.40 -29.71 32.19
C SER A 207 -55.55 -31.14 32.73
N THR A 208 -55.11 -31.39 33.96
CA THR A 208 -55.49 -32.58 34.74
C THR A 208 -56.25 -32.14 35.97
N GLY A 209 -57.43 -32.73 36.15
CA GLY A 209 -58.35 -32.49 37.24
C GLY A 209 -58.15 -33.44 38.43
N ASP A 210 -58.67 -32.95 39.55
CA ASP A 210 -59.25 -33.61 40.73
C ASP A 210 -58.49 -34.71 41.49
N GLY A 211 -58.43 -34.53 42.83
CA GLY A 211 -58.33 -35.65 43.77
C GLY A 211 -57.63 -35.41 45.11
N GLN A 212 -58.29 -34.71 46.03
CA GLN A 212 -58.36 -34.97 47.48
C GLN A 212 -57.11 -35.33 48.35
N SER A 213 -56.88 -34.44 49.32
CA SER A 213 -56.83 -34.68 50.79
C SER A 213 -55.49 -34.68 51.56
N HIS A 214 -55.59 -33.95 52.68
CA HIS A 214 -54.87 -34.07 53.95
C HIS A 214 -53.38 -33.71 54.11
N SER A 215 -53.20 -32.47 54.60
CA SER A 215 -52.65 -32.13 55.93
C SER A 215 -51.17 -31.74 56.06
N GLN A 216 -51.02 -30.55 56.67
CA GLN A 216 -49.93 -30.04 57.51
C GLN A 216 -48.55 -29.73 56.87
N GLY A 217 -48.44 -28.47 56.41
CA GLY A 217 -47.67 -27.46 57.14
C GLY A 217 -46.14 -27.46 56.99
N THR A 218 -45.62 -26.56 56.16
CA THR A 218 -44.51 -25.65 56.55
C THR A 218 -44.33 -24.51 55.55
N ARG A 219 -44.08 -23.31 56.09
CA ARG A 219 -43.85 -22.04 55.38
C ARG A 219 -42.66 -22.10 54.42
N TYR A 220 -42.86 -21.69 53.17
CA TYR A 220 -41.78 -21.15 52.32
C TYR A 220 -42.15 -19.78 51.74
N LYS A 221 -41.14 -18.91 51.77
CA LYS A 221 -41.12 -17.50 51.37
C LYS A 221 -41.39 -17.34 49.87
N ILE A 222 -42.34 -16.47 49.53
CA ILE A 222 -42.55 -15.96 48.17
C ILE A 222 -41.40 -14.99 47.85
N MET A 223 -40.57 -15.32 46.84
CA MET A 223 -39.83 -14.32 46.07
C MET A 223 -40.44 -14.24 44.68
N ASN A 224 -40.98 -13.07 44.38
CA ASN A 224 -41.66 -12.74 43.14
C ASN A 224 -40.67 -12.05 42.19
N LYS A 225 -40.75 -12.43 40.90
CA LYS A 225 -40.43 -11.67 39.68
C LYS A 225 -39.06 -10.98 39.56
N ARG A 226 -38.21 -11.57 38.70
CA ARG A 226 -37.21 -10.82 37.92
C ARG A 226 -36.92 -11.56 36.60
N SER A 227 -37.59 -11.19 35.51
CA SER A 227 -37.24 -11.72 34.18
C SER A 227 -37.56 -10.82 32.98
N ASP A 228 -37.88 -9.53 33.16
CA ASP A 228 -38.24 -8.65 32.02
C ASP A 228 -37.29 -7.46 31.79
N VAL A 229 -36.12 -7.42 32.44
CA VAL A 229 -35.20 -6.25 32.39
C VAL A 229 -33.87 -6.53 31.67
N GLU A 230 -33.56 -7.78 31.31
CA GLU A 230 -32.27 -8.11 30.67
C GLU A 230 -32.25 -8.06 29.13
N GLU A 231 -33.39 -8.25 28.46
CA GLU A 231 -33.39 -8.30 26.98
C GLU A 231 -33.31 -6.91 26.31
N THR A 232 -33.74 -5.84 26.99
CA THR A 232 -33.60 -4.47 26.48
C THR A 232 -32.18 -3.91 26.59
N LYS A 233 -31.29 -4.54 27.37
CA LYS A 233 -29.87 -4.13 27.47
C LYS A 233 -29.02 -4.63 26.30
N LYS A 234 -29.30 -5.82 25.75
CA LYS A 234 -28.51 -6.39 24.62
C LYS A 234 -28.78 -5.69 23.29
N SER A 235 -30.02 -5.29 23.00
CA SER A 235 -30.36 -4.58 21.74
C SER A 235 -29.76 -3.17 21.68
N LYS A 236 -29.70 -2.45 22.81
CA LYS A 236 -29.04 -1.13 22.89
C LYS A 236 -27.53 -1.24 22.66
N SER A 237 -26.89 -2.33 23.08
CA SER A 237 -25.45 -2.56 22.93
C SER A 237 -25.01 -2.65 21.46
N VAL A 238 -25.79 -3.28 20.58
CA VAL A 238 -25.40 -3.49 19.17
C VAL A 238 -25.51 -2.20 18.36
N LYS A 239 -26.60 -1.44 18.55
CA LYS A 239 -26.76 -0.12 17.89
C LYS A 239 -25.69 0.88 18.35
N GLN A 240 -25.31 0.83 19.63
CA GLN A 240 -24.27 1.69 20.18
C GLN A 240 -22.86 1.28 19.71
N TRP A 241 -22.65 0.01 19.37
CA TRP A 241 -21.41 -0.49 18.78
C TRP A 241 -21.27 -0.06 17.30
N PHE A 242 -22.35 -0.17 16.50
CA PHE A 242 -22.37 0.31 15.11
C PHE A 242 -22.15 1.81 15.00
N TRP A 243 -22.79 2.61 15.87
CA TRP A 243 -22.62 4.06 15.86
C TRP A 243 -21.18 4.48 16.24
N ARG A 244 -20.50 3.73 17.13
CA ARG A 244 -19.08 3.96 17.46
C ARG A 244 -18.15 3.63 16.30
N LEU A 245 -18.46 2.61 15.50
CA LEU A 245 -17.68 2.26 14.32
C LEU A 245 -17.83 3.31 13.21
N GLU A 246 -19.06 3.78 12.95
CA GLU A 246 -19.29 4.84 11.95
C GLU A 246 -18.59 6.15 12.34
N LYS A 247 -18.66 6.55 13.63
CA LYS A 247 -18.00 7.76 14.09
C LYS A 247 -16.47 7.65 14.00
N LYS A 248 -15.89 6.52 14.39
CA LYS A 248 -14.44 6.29 14.33
C LYS A 248 -13.90 6.24 12.90
N CYS A 249 -14.66 5.66 11.96
CA CYS A 249 -14.33 5.71 10.53
C CYS A 249 -14.40 7.12 9.95
N SER A 250 -15.29 7.97 10.46
CA SER A 250 -15.40 9.37 10.03
C SER A 250 -14.25 10.23 10.55
N ASP A 251 -13.89 10.08 11.83
CA ASP A 251 -12.83 10.87 12.47
C ASP A 251 -11.45 10.49 11.88
N ASP A 252 -11.15 9.20 11.71
CA ASP A 252 -9.91 8.72 11.09
C ASP A 252 -9.82 9.08 9.59
N TYR A 253 -10.97 9.23 8.90
CA TYR A 253 -10.98 9.65 7.50
C TYR A 253 -10.51 11.11 7.34
N VAL A 254 -10.86 11.97 8.29
CA VAL A 254 -10.42 13.37 8.32
C VAL A 254 -8.92 13.45 8.65
N GLU A 255 -8.45 12.66 9.61
CA GLU A 255 -7.02 12.60 9.99
C GLU A 255 -6.14 11.95 8.90
N GLY A 256 -6.68 10.96 8.17
CA GLY A 256 -5.98 10.28 7.07
C GLY A 256 -5.80 11.13 5.81
N GLN A 257 -6.60 12.18 5.61
CA GLN A 257 -6.39 13.13 4.52
C GLN A 257 -5.15 14.01 4.73
N GLU A 258 -4.78 14.28 5.99
CA GLU A 258 -3.58 15.06 6.33
C GLU A 258 -2.28 14.28 6.07
N TYR A 259 -2.35 12.94 6.04
CA TYR A 259 -1.22 12.03 5.79
C TYR A 259 -1.29 11.28 4.45
N GLY A 260 -2.23 11.64 3.56
CA GLY A 260 -2.32 11.07 2.22
C GLY A 260 -2.65 9.57 2.15
N ARG A 261 -3.27 8.99 3.19
CA ARG A 261 -3.70 7.58 3.19
C ARG A 261 -5.00 7.40 2.41
N SER A 262 -5.11 6.29 1.68
CA SER A 262 -6.31 5.99 0.90
C SER A 262 -7.40 5.37 1.79
N ARG A 263 -8.66 5.54 1.40
CA ARG A 263 -9.84 5.00 2.13
C ARG A 263 -9.83 3.47 2.23
N SER A 264 -9.20 2.77 1.28
CA SER A 264 -9.04 1.31 1.31
C SER A 264 -8.06 0.85 2.39
N ASP A 265 -6.96 1.58 2.60
CA ASP A 265 -5.93 1.23 3.60
C ASP A 265 -6.47 1.38 5.04
N MET A 266 -7.48 2.24 5.24
CA MET A 266 -8.14 2.39 6.54
C MET A 266 -9.17 1.30 6.82
N LEU A 267 -9.87 0.80 5.80
CA LEU A 267 -10.88 -0.25 5.97
C LEU A 267 -10.27 -1.60 6.32
N GLU A 268 -9.06 -1.90 5.83
CA GLU A 268 -8.34 -3.14 6.12
C GLU A 268 -7.93 -3.26 7.60
N LYS A 269 -7.68 -2.13 8.28
CA LYS A 269 -7.35 -2.07 9.72
C LYS A 269 -8.54 -2.36 10.64
N TYR A 270 -9.76 -2.24 10.15
CA TYR A 270 -10.98 -2.39 10.95
C TYR A 270 -11.74 -3.69 10.68
N LEU A 271 -11.32 -4.44 9.67
CA LEU A 271 -11.92 -5.72 9.28
C LEU A 271 -11.07 -6.94 9.71
N PHE A 272 -9.92 -6.70 10.34
CA PHE A 272 -9.03 -7.72 10.93
C PHE A 272 -8.57 -7.30 12.33
#